data_AF-A0A2J4G608-F1
#
_entry.id   AF-A0A2J4G608-F1
#
_cell.length_a   1.000
_cell.length_b   1.000
_cell.length_c   1.000
_cell.angle_alpha   90.00
_cell.angle_beta   90.00
_cell.angle_gamma   90.00
#
_symmetry.space_group_name_H-M   'P 1'
#
loop_
_entity.id
_entity.type
_entity.pdbx_description
1 polymer ?
#
loop_
_entity_poly.entity_id
_entity_poly.type
_entity_poly.pdbx_seq_one_letter_code
_entity_poly.pdbx_strand_id
1 'polypeptide(L)'
;MRSNDGGLVRACIVNVSDRGRVMLERLAAEGRVKRYWQVEGSARWCFELAGELSIGFEDYAASALEAMLRKRTVVDALRGEFKVRVVGEVLRTVSGARVVEVTDYHVVLEQTERTEVICVRVTPAEKERLRKEASERGLRLSEYLRIKLLG
;
A
#
# COMPACT_ATOMS: atom_id res chain seq x y z
N MET A 1 14.54 2.80 -22.25
CA MET A 1 13.11 2.92 -21.86
C MET A 1 13.03 2.65 -20.37
N ARG A 2 12.80 3.68 -19.56
CA ARG A 2 12.58 3.51 -18.11
C ARG A 2 11.10 3.14 -17.95
N SER A 3 10.84 1.93 -17.43
CA SER A 3 9.49 1.50 -17.07
C SER A 3 8.92 2.54 -16.11
N ASN A 4 7.78 3.09 -16.50
CA ASN A 4 7.02 4.04 -15.72
C ASN A 4 6.28 3.25 -14.63
N ASP A 5 7.02 2.66 -13.70
CA ASP A 5 6.48 1.99 -12.51
C ASP A 5 6.01 3.09 -11.54
N GLY A 6 4.91 3.75 -11.90
CA GLY A 6 4.19 4.67 -11.01
C GLY A 6 4.03 3.99 -9.67
N GLY A 7 4.62 4.59 -8.62
CA GLY A 7 5.03 3.90 -7.39
C GLY A 7 3.97 2.97 -6.83
N LEU A 8 4.11 1.67 -7.09
CA LEU A 8 3.15 0.65 -6.69
C LEU A 8 2.91 0.71 -5.18
N VAL A 9 1.66 0.55 -4.77
CA VAL A 9 1.34 0.34 -3.36
C VAL A 9 1.88 -1.01 -2.96
N ARG A 10 2.44 -1.11 -1.76
CA ARG A 10 2.81 -2.40 -1.17
C ARG A 10 2.13 -2.56 0.18
N ALA A 11 1.60 -3.74 0.44
CA ALA A 11 1.12 -4.14 1.76
C ALA A 11 1.33 -5.64 1.96
N CYS A 12 1.13 -6.14 3.17
CA CYS A 12 1.26 -7.55 3.49
C CYS A 12 0.09 -8.05 4.35
N ILE A 13 -0.11 -9.36 4.30
CA ILE A 13 -1.05 -10.12 5.12
C ILE A 13 -0.32 -11.29 5.77
N VAL A 14 -0.96 -11.93 6.74
CA VAL A 14 -0.52 -13.21 7.28
C VAL A 14 -1.32 -14.35 6.64
N ASN A 15 -0.61 -15.31 6.07
CA ASN A 15 -1.21 -16.52 5.53
C ASN A 15 -1.54 -17.50 6.67
N VAL A 16 -2.81 -17.83 6.81
CA VAL A 16 -3.29 -18.85 7.75
C VAL A 16 -4.00 -19.94 6.95
N SER A 17 -3.53 -21.19 7.08
CA SER A 17 -4.10 -22.34 6.38
C SER A 17 -4.25 -22.10 4.86
N ASP A 18 -3.26 -21.48 4.23
CA ASP A 18 -3.23 -21.08 2.82
C ASP A 18 -4.30 -20.09 2.34
N ARG A 19 -5.17 -19.60 3.22
CA ARG A 19 -6.23 -18.65 2.87
C ARG A 19 -5.70 -17.33 2.33
N GLY A 20 -4.62 -16.82 2.92
CA GLY A 20 -4.00 -15.57 2.47
C GLY A 20 -3.44 -15.70 1.04
N ARG A 21 -2.75 -16.81 0.75
CA ARG A 21 -2.25 -17.10 -0.59
C ARG A 21 -3.39 -17.22 -1.61
N VAL A 22 -4.42 -18.03 -1.30
CA VAL A 22 -5.56 -18.25 -2.19
C VAL A 22 -6.34 -16.96 -2.46
N MET A 23 -6.52 -16.12 -1.43
CA MET A 23 -7.14 -14.80 -1.59
C MET A 23 -6.31 -13.92 -2.55
N LEU A 24 -4.99 -13.84 -2.36
CA LEU A 24 -4.12 -13.03 -3.24
C LEU A 24 -4.08 -13.56 -4.68
N GLU A 25 -4.11 -14.89 -4.87
CA GLU A 25 -4.25 -15.53 -6.18
C GLU A 25 -5.52 -15.09 -6.90
N ARG A 26 -6.65 -15.08 -6.19
CA ARG A 26 -7.92 -14.63 -6.75
C ARG A 26 -7.91 -13.15 -7.09
N LEU A 27 -7.45 -12.31 -6.17
CA LEU A 27 -7.31 -10.87 -6.39
C LEU A 27 -6.38 -10.55 -7.58
N ALA A 28 -5.33 -11.34 -7.77
CA ALA A 28 -4.43 -11.20 -8.92
C ALA A 28 -5.11 -11.63 -10.22
N ALA A 29 -5.86 -12.73 -10.22
CA ALA A 29 -6.65 -13.18 -11.38
C ALA A 29 -7.74 -12.16 -11.78
N GLU A 30 -8.29 -11.42 -10.81
CA GLU A 30 -9.23 -10.32 -11.02
C GLU A 30 -8.53 -9.01 -11.44
N GLY A 31 -7.19 -8.97 -11.50
CA GLY A 31 -6.41 -7.79 -11.85
C GLY A 31 -6.33 -6.71 -10.76
N ARG A 32 -6.87 -6.97 -9.57
CA ARG A 32 -6.86 -6.08 -8.39
C ARG A 32 -5.49 -6.05 -7.70
N VAL A 33 -4.74 -7.15 -7.77
CA VAL A 33 -3.36 -7.26 -7.31
C VAL A 33 -2.45 -7.50 -8.52
N LYS A 34 -1.33 -6.77 -8.61
CA LYS A 34 -0.36 -6.90 -9.72
C LYS A 34 0.61 -8.05 -9.49
N ARG A 35 1.07 -8.21 -8.26
CA ARG A 35 2.02 -9.27 -7.86
C ARG A 35 1.93 -9.52 -6.37
N TYR A 36 2.28 -10.73 -5.98
CA TYR A 36 2.34 -11.14 -4.59
C TYR A 36 3.46 -12.16 -4.39
N TRP A 37 4.00 -12.24 -3.18
CA TRP A 37 5.07 -13.15 -2.84
C TRP A 37 5.07 -13.46 -1.34
N GLN A 38 5.59 -14.65 -0.99
CA GLN A 38 5.86 -15.00 0.39
C GLN A 38 7.17 -14.37 0.86
N VAL A 39 7.19 -13.85 2.08
CA VAL A 39 8.44 -13.47 2.75
C VAL A 39 9.13 -14.74 3.24
N GLU A 40 10.38 -14.95 2.80
CA GLU A 40 11.16 -16.13 3.14
C GLU A 40 11.22 -16.37 4.66
N GLY A 41 10.98 -17.61 5.09
CA GLY A 41 10.94 -17.98 6.51
C GLY A 41 9.76 -17.43 7.31
N SER A 42 8.73 -16.87 6.66
CA SER A 42 7.58 -16.25 7.32
C SER A 42 6.23 -16.74 6.78
N ALA A 43 5.20 -16.66 7.63
CA ALA A 43 3.81 -16.76 7.20
C ALA A 43 3.31 -15.48 6.49
N ARG A 44 4.14 -14.44 6.39
CA ARG A 44 3.77 -13.18 5.74
C ARG A 44 3.79 -13.30 4.22
N TRP A 45 2.73 -12.80 3.59
CA TRP A 45 2.64 -12.63 2.15
C TRP A 45 2.45 -11.16 1.83
N CYS A 46 3.30 -10.62 0.97
CA CYS A 46 3.23 -9.24 0.54
C CYS A 46 2.70 -9.16 -0.88
N PHE A 47 2.06 -8.05 -1.21
CA PHE A 47 1.45 -7.81 -2.50
C PHE A 47 1.63 -6.37 -2.94
N GLU A 48 1.55 -6.16 -4.25
CA GLU A 48 1.57 -4.86 -4.88
C GLU A 48 0.32 -4.64 -5.73
N LEU A 49 -0.19 -3.41 -5.74
CA LEU A 49 -1.30 -2.97 -6.58
C LEU A 49 -0.99 -1.63 -7.25
N ALA A 50 -1.82 -1.28 -8.23
CA ALA A 50 -1.87 0.05 -8.84
C ALA A 50 -3.32 0.55 -8.78
N GLY A 51 -3.51 1.86 -8.54
CA GLY A 51 -4.83 2.46 -8.36
C GLY A 51 -5.45 2.12 -7.01
N GLU A 52 -6.72 1.69 -7.03
CA GLU A 52 -7.50 1.38 -5.83
C GLU A 52 -7.60 -0.14 -5.62
N LEU A 53 -7.50 -0.59 -4.36
CA LEU A 53 -7.82 -1.94 -3.93
C LEU A 53 -8.75 -1.92 -2.72
N SER A 54 -9.97 -2.41 -2.92
CA SER A 54 -10.86 -2.86 -1.85
C SER A 54 -10.52 -4.31 -1.50
N ILE A 55 -10.53 -4.71 -0.23
CA ILE A 55 -10.47 -6.11 0.23
C ILE A 55 -11.56 -6.30 1.28
N GLY A 56 -12.50 -7.20 1.00
CA GLY A 56 -13.59 -7.55 1.92
C GLY A 56 -13.36 -8.89 2.60
N PHE A 57 -14.11 -9.14 3.68
CA PHE A 57 -14.20 -10.44 4.31
C PHE A 57 -14.60 -11.54 3.31
N GLU A 58 -15.42 -11.22 2.31
CA GLU A 58 -15.87 -12.14 1.27
C GLU A 58 -14.72 -12.63 0.40
N ASP A 59 -13.73 -11.78 0.11
CA ASP A 59 -12.50 -12.19 -0.61
C ASP A 59 -11.73 -13.23 0.21
N TYR A 60 -11.73 -13.08 1.54
CA TYR A 60 -11.08 -14.01 2.46
C TYR A 60 -11.88 -15.30 2.66
N ALA A 61 -13.19 -15.19 2.87
CA ALA A 61 -14.07 -16.30 3.15
C ALA A 61 -14.26 -17.22 1.95
N ALA A 62 -14.15 -16.69 0.73
CA ALA A 62 -14.22 -17.49 -0.49
C ALA A 62 -13.05 -18.49 -0.63
N SER A 63 -11.98 -18.33 0.15
CA SER A 63 -10.91 -19.34 0.25
C SER A 63 -11.31 -20.54 1.14
N ALA A 64 -12.41 -20.43 1.90
CA ALA A 64 -12.92 -21.50 2.74
C ALA A 64 -13.95 -22.36 2.00
N LEU A 65 -14.04 -23.64 2.39
CA LEU A 65 -15.03 -24.56 1.85
C LEU A 65 -16.46 -24.09 2.18
N GLU A 66 -17.36 -24.06 1.20
CA GLU A 66 -18.75 -23.57 1.40
C GLU A 66 -19.48 -24.25 2.57
N ALA A 67 -19.26 -25.55 2.77
CA ALA A 67 -19.85 -26.30 3.87
C ALA A 67 -19.44 -25.77 5.25
N MET A 68 -18.24 -25.18 5.38
CA MET A 68 -17.76 -24.56 6.60
C MET A 68 -18.45 -23.23 6.88
N LEU A 69 -18.78 -22.45 5.85
CA LEU A 69 -19.42 -21.14 5.97
C LEU A 69 -20.88 -21.21 6.46
N ARG A 70 -21.50 -22.41 6.41
CA ARG A 70 -22.83 -22.64 7.00
C ARG A 70 -22.81 -22.63 8.54
N LYS A 71 -21.65 -22.82 9.15
CA LYS A 71 -21.50 -22.84 10.62
C LYS A 71 -21.14 -21.45 11.13
N ARG A 72 -22.03 -20.84 11.91
CA ARG A 72 -21.82 -19.50 12.49
C ARG A 72 -20.49 -19.37 13.24
N THR A 73 -20.13 -20.38 14.04
CA THR A 73 -18.86 -20.39 14.79
C THR A 73 -17.63 -20.32 13.88
N VAL A 74 -17.68 -20.94 12.69
CA VAL A 74 -16.59 -20.86 11.72
C VAL A 74 -16.53 -19.48 11.09
N VAL A 75 -17.68 -18.91 10.72
CA VAL A 75 -17.74 -17.54 10.17
C VAL A 75 -17.19 -16.52 11.17
N ASP A 76 -17.57 -16.63 12.45
CA ASP A 76 -17.08 -15.74 13.51
C ASP A 76 -15.56 -15.89 13.71
N ALA A 77 -15.03 -17.12 13.63
CA ALA A 77 -13.59 -17.37 13.69
C ALA A 77 -12.85 -16.77 12.49
N LEU A 78 -13.37 -16.95 11.27
CA LEU A 78 -12.80 -16.37 10.05
C LEU A 78 -12.83 -14.85 10.08
N ARG A 79 -13.88 -14.25 10.64
CA ARG A 79 -14.02 -12.81 10.86
C ARG A 79 -12.94 -12.28 11.79
N GLY A 80 -12.72 -12.95 12.93
CA GLY A 80 -11.63 -12.60 13.85
C GLY A 80 -10.26 -12.75 13.20
N GLU A 81 -10.07 -13.78 12.38
CA GLU A 81 -8.85 -13.98 11.63
C GLU A 81 -8.62 -12.88 10.58
N PHE A 82 -9.62 -12.55 9.77
CA PHE A 82 -9.56 -11.50 8.76
C PHE A 82 -9.17 -10.15 9.39
N LYS A 83 -9.85 -9.76 10.47
CA LYS A 83 -9.57 -8.52 11.22
C LYS A 83 -8.09 -8.41 11.60
N VAL A 84 -7.51 -9.48 12.14
CA VAL A 84 -6.15 -9.43 12.68
C VAL A 84 -5.08 -9.68 11.61
N ARG A 85 -5.33 -10.62 10.70
CA ARG A 85 -4.34 -11.18 9.76
C ARG A 85 -4.35 -10.49 8.40
N VAL A 86 -5.47 -9.88 8.03
CA VAL A 86 -5.60 -9.10 6.79
C VAL A 86 -5.62 -7.62 7.14
N VAL A 87 -6.69 -7.11 7.76
CA VAL A 87 -6.83 -5.66 8.03
C VAL A 87 -5.69 -5.16 8.90
N GLY A 88 -5.48 -5.79 10.06
CA GLY A 88 -4.44 -5.38 10.99
C GLY A 88 -3.03 -5.44 10.41
N GLU A 89 -2.73 -6.40 9.52
CA GLU A 89 -1.42 -6.50 8.90
C GLU A 89 -1.24 -5.53 7.73
N VAL A 90 -2.28 -5.31 6.92
CA VAL A 90 -2.29 -4.29 5.87
C VAL A 90 -2.01 -2.92 6.48
N LEU A 91 -2.72 -2.54 7.54
CA LEU A 91 -2.51 -1.24 8.19
C LEU A 91 -1.08 -1.05 8.74
N ARG A 92 -0.42 -2.13 9.17
CA ARG A 92 0.96 -2.06 9.68
C ARG A 92 2.01 -1.96 8.58
N THR A 93 1.69 -2.44 7.39
CA THR A 93 2.68 -2.70 6.33
C THR A 93 2.45 -1.89 5.07
N VAL A 94 1.30 -1.22 4.95
CA VAL A 94 0.94 -0.43 3.78
C VAL A 94 1.93 0.69 3.54
N SER A 95 2.36 0.83 2.28
CA SER A 95 3.27 1.85 1.80
C SER A 95 2.84 2.29 0.40
N GLY A 96 2.92 3.58 0.12
CA GLY A 96 2.52 4.15 -1.17
C GLY A 96 1.00 4.24 -1.39
N ALA A 97 0.18 4.03 -0.37
CA ALA A 97 -1.26 4.23 -0.40
C ALA A 97 -1.79 5.02 0.79
N ARG A 98 -2.95 5.64 0.57
CA ARG A 98 -3.86 6.16 1.57
C ARG A 98 -4.88 5.07 1.90
N VAL A 99 -5.18 4.90 3.18
CA VAL A 99 -6.33 4.10 3.62
C VAL A 99 -7.58 4.97 3.48
N VAL A 100 -8.49 4.60 2.58
CA VAL A 100 -9.71 5.37 2.29
C VAL A 100 -10.83 4.95 3.23
N GLU A 101 -10.96 3.65 3.46
CA GLU A 101 -11.98 3.07 4.32
C GLU A 101 -11.38 1.87 5.08
N VAL A 102 -11.79 1.71 6.33
CA VAL A 102 -11.38 0.56 7.14
C VAL A 102 -12.47 0.19 8.15
N THR A 103 -12.78 -1.10 8.20
CA THR A 103 -13.60 -1.71 9.24
C THR A 103 -12.93 -3.02 9.69
N ASP A 104 -13.54 -3.71 10.64
CA ASP A 104 -13.09 -5.05 11.04
C ASP A 104 -13.17 -6.09 9.90
N TYR A 105 -13.94 -5.81 8.84
CA TYR A 105 -14.27 -6.74 7.76
C TYR A 105 -13.96 -6.21 6.37
N HIS A 106 -13.29 -5.07 6.28
CA HIS A 106 -13.05 -4.41 5.00
C HIS A 106 -11.91 -3.39 5.09
N VAL A 107 -11.13 -3.26 4.02
CA VAL A 107 -10.12 -2.21 3.86
C VAL A 107 -10.07 -1.73 2.42
N VAL A 108 -9.97 -0.42 2.21
CA VAL A 108 -9.78 0.20 0.89
C VAL A 108 -8.49 1.00 0.90
N LEU A 109 -7.62 0.68 -0.07
CA LEU A 109 -6.34 1.34 -0.30
C LEU A 109 -6.41 2.09 -1.64
N GLU A 110 -5.94 3.33 -1.65
CA GLU A 110 -5.82 4.12 -2.86
C GLU A 110 -4.36 4.56 -3.03
N GLN A 111 -3.77 4.26 -4.18
CA GLN A 111 -2.41 4.63 -4.51
C GLN A 111 -2.22 6.15 -4.41
N THR A 112 -1.21 6.56 -3.66
CA THR A 112 -0.83 7.97 -3.57
C THR A 112 0.27 8.27 -4.57
N GLU A 113 0.23 9.46 -5.18
CA GLU A 113 1.41 9.96 -5.88
C GLU A 113 2.60 10.01 -4.91
N ARG A 114 3.74 9.49 -5.35
CA ARG A 114 4.93 9.35 -4.51
C ARG A 114 5.48 10.74 -4.17
N THR A 115 5.27 11.20 -2.94
CA THR A 115 5.92 12.42 -2.44
C THR A 115 7.34 12.07 -2.01
N GLU A 116 8.34 12.33 -2.86
CA GLU A 116 9.75 12.24 -2.45
C GLU A 116 10.12 13.46 -1.61
N VAL A 117 10.54 13.22 -0.36
CA VAL A 117 11.05 14.27 0.53
C VAL A 117 12.57 14.33 0.37
N ILE A 118 13.07 15.42 -0.24
CA ILE A 118 14.50 15.68 -0.38
C ILE A 118 14.91 16.73 0.67
N CYS A 119 15.66 16.30 1.68
CA CYS A 119 16.22 17.19 2.68
C CYS A 119 17.57 17.75 2.20
N VAL A 120 17.60 19.04 1.85
CA VAL A 120 18.83 19.73 1.47
C VAL A 120 19.36 20.51 2.68
N ARG A 121 20.57 20.19 3.14
CA ARG A 121 21.27 20.99 4.14
C ARG A 121 22.08 22.07 3.44
N VAL A 122 21.86 23.32 3.84
CA VAL A 122 22.57 24.50 3.34
C VAL A 122 22.94 25.40 4.50
N THR A 123 24.01 26.17 4.34
CA THR A 123 24.36 27.21 5.32
C THR A 123 23.37 28.37 5.25
N PRO A 124 23.29 29.25 6.28
CA PRO A 124 22.42 30.42 6.23
C PRO A 124 22.70 31.35 5.05
N ALA A 125 23.98 31.59 4.73
CA ALA A 125 24.38 32.42 3.60
C ALA A 125 23.95 31.82 2.25
N GLU A 126 24.13 30.50 2.10
CA GLU A 126 23.71 29.76 0.90
C GLU A 126 22.18 29.79 0.74
N LYS A 127 21.43 29.66 1.85
CA LYS A 127 19.97 29.76 1.87
C LYS A 127 19.48 31.13 1.38
N GLU A 128 20.14 32.21 1.80
CA GLU A 128 19.76 33.56 1.40
C GLU A 128 20.07 33.82 -0.08
N ARG A 129 21.21 33.33 -0.56
CA ARG A 129 21.55 33.37 -1.99
C ARG A 129 20.50 32.64 -2.84
N LEU A 130 20.12 31.42 -2.44
CA LEU A 130 19.10 30.63 -3.14
C LEU A 130 17.71 31.29 -3.11
N ARG A 131 17.35 31.98 -2.02
CA ARG A 131 16.11 32.76 -1.96
C ARG A 131 16.11 33.93 -2.92
N LYS A 132 17.23 34.65 -3.01
CA LYS A 132 17.38 35.76 -3.95
C LYS A 132 17.28 35.27 -5.40
N GLU A 133 18.01 34.21 -5.74
CA GLU A 133 17.95 33.57 -7.07
C GLU A 133 16.51 33.12 -7.42
N ALA A 134 15.78 32.54 -6.45
CA ALA A 134 14.39 32.14 -6.64
C ALA A 134 13.46 33.34 -6.88
N SER A 135 13.63 34.40 -6.07
CA SER A 135 12.85 35.64 -6.15
C SER A 135 13.05 36.37 -7.48
N GLU A 136 14.29 36.43 -7.97
CA GLU A 136 14.62 37.03 -9.28
C GLU A 136 13.94 36.29 -10.44
N ARG A 137 13.60 35.00 -10.25
CA ARG A 137 12.86 34.18 -11.22
C ARG A 137 11.35 34.15 -10.95
N GLY A 138 10.86 34.87 -9.95
CA GLY A 138 9.44 34.89 -9.57
C GLY A 138 8.95 33.56 -8.96
N LEU A 139 9.85 32.72 -8.45
CA LEU A 139 9.54 31.39 -7.93
C LEU A 139 9.62 31.34 -6.42
N ARG A 140 8.86 30.42 -5.81
CA ARG A 140 9.08 30.05 -4.41
C ARG A 140 10.38 29.26 -4.29
N LEU A 141 11.08 29.38 -3.16
CA LEU A 141 12.35 28.66 -2.94
C LEU A 141 12.23 27.15 -3.18
N SER A 142 11.13 26.52 -2.73
CA SER A 142 10.89 25.08 -2.93
C SER A 142 10.76 24.69 -4.41
N GLU A 143 10.10 25.54 -5.20
CA GLU A 143 9.89 25.33 -6.63
C GLU A 143 11.20 25.55 -7.41
N TYR A 144 11.94 26.60 -7.05
CA TYR A 144 13.28 26.84 -7.58
C TYR A 144 14.24 25.68 -7.31
N LEU A 145 14.27 25.16 -6.08
CA LEU A 145 15.09 24.01 -5.71
C LEU A 145 14.66 22.74 -6.46
N ARG A 146 13.36 22.51 -6.62
CA ARG A 146 12.84 21.38 -7.40
C ARG A 146 13.35 21.42 -8.84
N ILE A 147 13.26 22.57 -9.51
CA ILE A 147 13.76 22.76 -10.88
C ILE A 147 15.28 22.60 -10.93
N LYS A 148 16.02 23.20 -9.99
CA LYS A 148 17.49 23.19 -10.01
C LYS A 148 18.10 21.81 -9.72
N LEU A 149 17.42 20.97 -8.95
CA LEU A 149 17.93 19.66 -8.52
C LEU A 149 17.39 18.49 -9.36
N LEU A 150 16.20 18.62 -9.94
CA LEU A 150 15.52 17.55 -10.67
C LEU A 150 15.26 17.87 -12.16
N GLY A 151 15.51 19.11 -12.59
CA GLY A 151 15.36 19.57 -13.98
C GLY A 151 16.60 19.35 -14.82
#